data_AF-A0A068F556-F1
#
_entry.id   AF-A0A068F556-F1
#
_cell.length_a   1.000
_cell.length_b   1.000
_cell.length_c   1.000
_cell.angle_alpha   90.00
_cell.angle_beta   90.00
_cell.angle_gamma   90.00
#
_symmetry.space_group_name_H-M   'P 1'
#
loop_
_entity.id
_entity.type
_entity.pdbx_description
1 polymer ?
#
loop_
_entity_poly.entity_id
_entity_poly.type
_entity_poly.pdbx_seq_one_letter_code
_entity_poly.pdbx_strand_id
1 'polypeptide(L)'
;AAQAFVFFLGGFETSSSTLGFALYELALQQEIQEKLREEIKEAYRKDNNNIEYETLFELKFMGQVISETLRKYPIIPLITRLALNDYPVPGYTNYVIKKGM
;
A
#
# COMPACT_ATOMS: atom_id res chain seq x y z
N ALA A 1 -14.99 21.45 -6.54
CA ALA A 1 -15.71 20.17 -6.68
C ALA A 1 -14.88 19.10 -7.40
N ALA A 2 -14.40 19.32 -8.63
CA ALA A 2 -13.67 18.28 -9.40
C ALA A 2 -12.46 17.66 -8.69
N GLN A 3 -11.62 18.46 -8.02
CA GLN A 3 -10.44 17.94 -7.31
C GLN A 3 -10.80 17.06 -6.09
N ALA A 4 -11.90 17.35 -5.41
CA ALA A 4 -12.37 16.53 -4.28
C ALA A 4 -12.76 15.11 -4.72
N PHE A 5 -13.37 14.98 -5.91
CA PHE A 5 -13.67 13.67 -6.50
C PHE A 5 -12.40 12.89 -6.84
N VAL A 6 -11.37 13.55 -7.37
CA VAL A 6 -10.08 12.91 -7.67
C VAL A 6 -9.42 12.38 -6.40
N PHE A 7 -9.37 13.17 -5.32
CA PHE A 7 -8.84 12.71 -4.03
C PHE A 7 -9.64 11.56 -3.44
N PHE A 8 -10.98 11.63 -3.53
CA PHE A 8 -11.84 10.56 -3.06
C PHE A 8 -11.58 9.25 -3.82
N LEU A 9 -11.63 9.27 -5.15
CA LEU A 9 -11.41 8.07 -5.96
C LEU A 9 -10.01 7.48 -5.75
N GLY A 10 -8.98 8.32 -5.85
CA GLY A 10 -7.59 7.89 -5.70
C GLY A 10 -7.29 7.29 -4.32
N GLY A 11 -7.90 7.82 -3.25
CA GLY A 11 -7.75 7.29 -1.90
C GLY A 11 -8.65 6.08 -1.62
N PHE A 12 -9.87 6.08 -2.14
CA PHE A 12 -10.87 5.05 -1.85
C PHE A 12 -10.54 3.72 -2.54
N GLU A 13 -10.34 3.71 -3.86
CA GLU A 13 -10.15 2.47 -4.62
C GLU A 13 -8.86 1.75 -4.19
N THR A 14 -7.78 2.50 -4.00
CA THR A 14 -6.48 1.95 -3.58
C THR A 14 -6.52 1.38 -2.17
N SER A 15 -7.07 2.12 -1.22
CA SER A 15 -7.13 1.69 0.18
C SER A 15 -8.12 0.54 0.38
N SER A 16 -9.31 0.61 -0.21
CA SER A 16 -10.32 -0.45 -0.09
C SER A 16 -9.85 -1.77 -0.68
N SER A 17 -9.19 -1.74 -1.84
CA SER A 17 -8.61 -2.94 -2.47
C SER A 17 -7.48 -3.53 -1.61
N THR A 18 -6.59 -2.68 -1.08
CA THR A 18 -5.52 -3.13 -0.18
C THR A 18 -6.08 -3.81 1.08
N LEU A 19 -7.08 -3.20 1.72
CA LEU A 19 -7.74 -3.78 2.89
C LEU A 19 -8.44 -5.11 2.54
N GLY A 20 -9.08 -5.19 1.36
CA GLY A 20 -9.71 -6.42 0.87
C GLY A 20 -8.71 -7.57 0.76
N PHE A 21 -7.55 -7.35 0.14
CA PHE A 21 -6.50 -8.35 0.04
C PHE A 21 -5.86 -8.70 1.38
N ALA A 22 -5.63 -7.69 2.25
CA ALA A 22 -5.09 -7.94 3.58
C ALA A 22 -6.01 -8.85 4.40
N LEU A 23 -7.31 -8.57 4.40
CA LEU A 23 -8.30 -9.40 5.09
C LEU A 23 -8.41 -10.81 4.49
N TYR A 24 -8.31 -10.93 3.16
CA TYR A 24 -8.28 -12.22 2.48
C TYR A 24 -7.09 -13.08 2.92
N GLU A 25 -5.87 -12.51 2.94
CA GLU A 25 -4.68 -13.20 3.45
C GLU A 25 -4.81 -13.53 4.94
N LEU A 26 -5.30 -12.61 5.77
CA LEU A 26 -5.49 -12.90 7.20
C LEU A 26 -6.51 -14.03 7.44
N ALA A 27 -7.53 -14.17 6.59
CA ALA A 27 -8.48 -15.27 6.67
C ALA A 27 -7.85 -16.63 6.34
N LEU A 28 -6.87 -16.65 5.44
CA LEU A 28 -6.11 -17.84 5.05
C LEU A 28 -4.95 -18.16 6.01
N GLN A 29 -4.39 -17.16 6.68
CA GLN A 29 -3.26 -17.26 7.61
C GLN A 29 -3.69 -16.98 9.06
N GLN A 30 -4.38 -17.94 9.69
CA GLN A 30 -4.90 -17.81 11.06
C GLN A 30 -3.83 -17.44 12.11
N GLU A 31 -2.62 -17.99 12.02
CA GLU A 31 -1.51 -17.67 12.94
C GLU A 31 -1.08 -16.20 12.84
N ILE A 32 -0.98 -15.67 11.61
CA ILE A 32 -0.66 -14.25 11.36
C ILE A 32 -1.79 -13.37 11.87
N GLN A 33 -3.04 -13.77 11.64
CA GLN A 33 -4.20 -13.05 12.14
C GLN A 33 -4.21 -12.96 13.67
N GLU A 34 -3.94 -14.05 14.38
CA GLU A 34 -3.94 -14.02 15.84
C GLU A 34 -2.79 -13.16 16.37
N LYS A 35 -1.58 -13.30 15.81
CA LYS A 35 -0.44 -12.46 16.18
C LYS A 35 -0.71 -10.96 15.97
N LEU A 36 -1.34 -10.59 14.86
CA LEU A 36 -1.74 -9.20 14.61
C LEU A 36 -2.79 -8.73 15.61
N ARG A 37 -3.78 -9.57 15.92
CA ARG A 37 -4.82 -9.27 16.90
C ARG A 37 -4.23 -9.09 18.30
N GLU A 38 -3.23 -9.87 18.67
CA GLU A 38 -2.50 -9.74 19.93
C GLU A 38 -1.78 -8.39 20.03
N GLU A 39 -1.02 -7.99 18.99
CA GLU A 39 -0.36 -6.68 18.93
C GLU A 39 -1.36 -5.53 19.12
N ILE A 40 -2.49 -5.57 18.40
CA ILE A 40 -3.54 -4.53 18.50
C ILE A 40 -4.16 -4.51 19.91
N LYS A 41 -4.45 -5.68 20.49
CA LYS A 41 -5.02 -5.77 21.84
C LYS A 41 -4.05 -5.27 22.91
N GLU A 42 -2.75 -5.50 22.75
CA GLU A 42 -1.72 -4.99 23.65
C GLU A 42 -1.64 -3.47 23.62
N ALA A 43 -1.60 -2.88 22.42
CA ALA A 43 -1.65 -1.44 22.23
C ALA A 43 -2.93 -0.83 22.83
N TYR A 44 -4.09 -1.45 22.57
CA TYR A 44 -5.37 -0.99 23.12
C TYR A 44 -5.38 -0.94 24.65
N ARG A 45 -4.80 -1.95 25.31
CA ARG A 45 -4.70 -1.98 26.78
C ARG A 45 -3.71 -0.94 27.31
N LYS A 46 -2.60 -0.72 26.61
CA LYS A 46 -1.58 0.28 26.96
C LYS A 46 -2.16 1.70 26.94
N ASP A 47 -3.06 1.96 25.98
CA ASP A 47 -3.72 3.26 25.77
C ASP A 47 -5.04 3.40 26.56
N ASN A 48 -5.14 2.80 27.75
CA ASN A 48 -6.33 2.90 28.61
C ASN A 48 -7.65 2.51 27.91
N ASN A 49 -7.63 1.45 27.10
CA ASN A 49 -8.77 0.99 26.30
C ASN A 49 -9.16 1.99 25.19
N ASN A 50 -8.17 2.64 24.60
CA ASN A 50 -8.28 3.47 23.41
C ASN A 50 -7.17 3.09 22.41
N ILE A 51 -7.16 3.70 21.22
CA ILE A 51 -6.00 3.70 20.33
C ILE A 51 -5.75 5.14 19.92
N GLU A 52 -4.68 5.73 20.46
CA GLU A 52 -4.27 7.08 20.06
C GLU A 52 -3.65 7.08 18.66
N TYR A 53 -3.65 8.23 18.00
CA TYR A 53 -3.15 8.35 16.62
C TYR A 53 -1.67 7.98 16.54
N GLU A 54 -0.90 8.38 17.54
CA GLU A 54 0.52 8.11 17.69
C GLU A 54 0.79 6.61 17.85
N THR A 55 -0.05 5.92 18.63
CA THR A 55 0.07 4.48 18.89
C THR A 55 -0.12 3.65 17.63
N LEU A 56 -0.92 4.10 16.66
CA LEU A 56 -1.07 3.41 15.38
C LEU A 56 0.27 3.24 14.64
N PHE A 57 1.20 4.19 14.81
CA PHE A 57 2.53 4.11 14.19
C PHE A 57 3.49 3.17 14.94
N GLU A 58 3.15 2.78 16.17
CA GLU A 58 3.93 1.80 16.95
C GLU A 58 3.58 0.34 16.59
N LEU A 59 2.45 0.10 15.91
CA LEU A 59 1.97 -1.22 15.49
C LEU A 59 2.81 -1.78 14.32
N LYS A 60 4.02 -2.25 14.66
CA LYS A 60 5.02 -2.69 13.69
C LYS A 60 4.54 -3.86 12.85
N PHE A 61 3.93 -4.88 13.46
CA PHE A 61 3.47 -6.07 12.74
C PHE A 61 2.28 -5.75 11.84
N MET A 62 1.36 -4.88 12.28
CA MET A 62 0.30 -4.33 11.41
C MET A 62 0.90 -3.65 10.16
N GLY A 63 1.91 -2.80 10.34
CA GLY A 63 2.61 -2.16 9.23
C GLY A 63 3.27 -3.17 8.29
N GLN A 64 3.82 -4.27 8.83
CA GLN A 64 4.39 -5.36 8.03
C GLN A 64 3.32 -6.12 7.23
N VAL A 65 2.15 -6.39 7.82
CA VAL A 65 1.03 -7.04 7.11
C VAL A 65 0.55 -6.20 5.94
N ILE A 66 0.39 -4.88 6.13
CA ILE A 66 0.02 -3.97 5.05
C ILE A 66 1.11 -3.94 3.97
N SER A 67 2.37 -3.84 4.38
CA SER A 67 3.51 -3.80 3.44
C SER A 67 3.61 -5.08 2.60
N GLU A 68 3.43 -6.24 3.23
CA GLU A 68 3.47 -7.53 2.53
C GLU A 68 2.26 -7.72 1.62
N THR A 69 1.09 -7.22 2.02
CA THR A 69 -0.10 -7.18 1.17
C THR A 69 0.17 -6.37 -0.10
N LEU A 70 0.74 -5.16 0.03
CA LEU A 70 1.09 -4.31 -1.12
C LEU A 70 2.19 -4.90 -1.99
N ARG A 71 3.15 -5.63 -1.40
CA ARG A 71 4.20 -6.36 -2.13
C ARG A 71 3.61 -7.50 -2.97
N LYS A 72 2.66 -8.26 -2.41
CA LYS A 72 2.01 -9.41 -3.06
C LYS A 72 0.92 -9.00 -4.06
N TYR A 73 0.18 -7.93 -3.75
CA TYR A 73 -0.94 -7.41 -4.53
C TYR A 73 -0.76 -5.89 -4.79
N PRO A 74 0.07 -5.51 -5.76
CA PRO A 74 0.23 -4.11 -6.15
C PRO A 74 -1.06 -3.59 -6.79
N ILE A 75 -1.71 -2.58 -6.19
CA ILE A 75 -2.99 -2.05 -6.71
C ILE A 75 -2.81 -1.34 -8.05
N ILE A 76 -1.68 -0.67 -8.26
CA ILE A 76 -1.31 -0.04 -9.53
C ILE A 76 0.00 -0.68 -10.01
N PRO A 77 -0.06 -1.83 -10.72
CA PRO A 77 1.13 -2.57 -11.12
C PRO A 77 1.88 -1.92 -12.29
N LEU A 78 1.23 -1.02 -13.03
CA LEU A 78 1.80 -0.34 -14.19
C LEU A 78 1.62 1.17 -14.06
N ILE A 79 2.72 1.90 -14.16
CA ILE A 79 2.73 3.36 -14.23
C ILE A 79 3.28 3.73 -15.60
N THR A 80 2.44 4.33 -16.45
CA THR A 80 2.83 4.70 -17.82
C THR A 80 3.27 6.16 -17.90
N ARG A 81 4.16 6.44 -18.85
CA ARG A 81 4.60 7.79 -19.24
C ARG A 81 4.67 7.84 -20.76
N LEU A 82 4.61 9.05 -21.31
CA LEU A 82 4.83 9.31 -22.73
C LEU A 82 6.13 10.08 -22.89
N ALA A 83 7.06 9.56 -23.70
CA ALA A 83 8.32 10.21 -24.00
C ALA A 83 8.09 11.44 -24.89
N LEU A 84 8.34 12.63 -24.34
CA LEU A 84 8.17 13.88 -25.10
C LEU A 84 9.34 14.15 -26.07
N ASN A 85 10.47 13.47 -25.87
CA ASN A 85 11.67 13.51 -26.72
C ASN A 85 12.32 12.12 -26.76
N ASP A 86 13.18 11.88 -27.75
CA ASP A 86 14.04 10.68 -27.76
C ASP A 86 14.89 10.64 -26.47
N TYR A 87 14.76 9.55 -25.72
CA TYR A 87 15.45 9.34 -24.45
C TYR A 87 16.49 8.21 -24.60
N PRO A 88 17.80 8.55 -24.70
CA PRO A 88 18.85 7.56 -24.68
C PRO A 88 18.96 6.96 -23.28
N VAL A 89 18.84 5.63 -23.17
CA VAL A 89 18.80 4.97 -21.87
C VAL A 89 20.22 4.91 -21.27
N PRO A 90 20.45 5.49 -20.08
CA PRO A 90 21.77 5.48 -19.46
C PRO A 90 22.33 4.07 -19.30
N GLY A 91 23.59 3.86 -19.66
CA GLY A 91 24.26 2.56 -19.58
C GLY A 91 23.98 1.62 -20.78
N TYR A 92 23.09 2.00 -21.70
CA TYR A 92 22.76 1.22 -22.89
C TYR A 92 22.96 2.06 -24.15
N THR A 93 24.18 2.06 -24.68
CA THR A 93 24.63 2.95 -25.76
C THR A 93 23.81 2.89 -27.05
N ASN A 94 23.12 1.78 -27.31
CA ASN A 94 22.31 1.59 -28.51
C ASN A 94 20.79 1.56 -28.25
N TYR A 95 20.34 1.83 -27.02
CA TYR A 95 18.92 1.78 -26.66
C TYR A 95 18.35 3.17 -26.43
N VAL A 96 17.38 3.56 -27.27
CA VAL A 96 16.71 4.86 -27.22
C VAL A 96 15.20 4.64 -27.18
N ILE A 97 14.55 5.16 -26.14
CA ILE A 97 13.08 5.24 -26.10
C ILE A 97 12.68 6.40 -26.99
N LYS A 98 11.96 6.13 -28.07
CA LYS A 98 11.63 7.15 -29.08
C LYS A 98 10.57 8.12 -28.57
N LYS A 99 10.64 9.37 -29.03
CA LYS A 99 9.59 10.35 -28.82
C LYS A 99 8.24 9.76 -29.26
N GLY A 100 7.23 9.89 -28.41
CA GLY A 100 5.88 9.38 -28.64
C GLY A 100 5.66 7.93 -28.22
N MET A 101 6.69 7.25 -27.68
CA MET A 101 6.56 5.96 -26.99
C MET A 101 6.25 6.11 -25.50
#